data_AF-A0A5N5QV15-F1
#
_entry.id   AF-A0A5N5QV15-F1
#
_cell.length_a   1.000
_cell.length_b   1.000
_cell.length_c   1.000
_cell.angle_alpha   90.00
_cell.angle_beta   90.00
_cell.angle_gamma   90.00
#
_symmetry.space_group_name_H-M   'P 1'
#
loop_
_entity.id
_entity.type
_entity.pdbx_description
1 polymer ?
#
loop_
_entity_poly.entity_id
_entity_poly.type
_entity_poly.pdbx_seq_one_letter_code
_entity_poly.pdbx_strand_id
1 'polypeptide(L)'
;MVFVATFQVRIRRATAGELWIQVTSKTTILDIKRKIFEDGAIPPYSQRFALYQRSHTKIKSDYFHRLIWDGEVLDNDNATLESYGITTEVDIYMESI
;
A
#
# COMPACT_ATOMS: atom_id res chain seq x y z
N MET A 1 -17.41 1.83 23.21
CA MET A 1 -15.99 1.49 22.98
C MET A 1 -15.95 0.63 21.73
N VAL A 2 -15.47 1.15 20.59
CA VAL A 2 -15.42 0.40 19.32
C VAL A 2 -14.10 -0.34 19.29
N PHE A 3 -14.14 -1.66 19.43
CA PHE A 3 -12.98 -2.51 19.19
C PHE A 3 -12.75 -2.56 17.68
N VAL A 4 -11.64 -2.00 17.21
CA VAL A 4 -11.24 -2.16 15.81
C VAL A 4 -10.50 -3.49 15.72
N ALA A 5 -11.12 -4.48 15.07
CA ALA A 5 -10.48 -5.77 14.85
C ALA A 5 -9.28 -5.59 13.92
N THR A 6 -8.15 -6.21 14.27
CA THR A 6 -6.99 -6.28 13.38
C THR A 6 -7.13 -7.49 12.46
N PHE A 7 -6.73 -7.33 11.20
CA PHE A 7 -6.69 -8.40 10.20
C PHE A 7 -5.44 -8.23 9.32
N GLN A 8 -5.23 -9.13 8.37
CA GLN A 8 -4.10 -9.06 7.45
C GLN A 8 -4.57 -8.74 6.04
N VAL A 9 -3.78 -7.98 5.29
CA VAL A 9 -3.92 -7.89 3.84
C VAL A 9 -2.69 -8.47 3.19
N ARG A 10 -2.91 -9.20 2.10
CA ARG A 10 -1.84 -9.76 1.29
C ARG A 10 -1.60 -8.87 0.08
N ILE A 11 -0.43 -8.25 0.01
CA ILE A 11 0.00 -7.49 -1.15
C ILE A 11 0.68 -8.43 -2.13
N ARG A 12 0.05 -8.65 -3.28
CA ARG A 12 0.61 -9.44 -4.39
C ARG A 12 1.39 -8.55 -5.32
N ARG A 13 2.72 -8.66 -5.26
CA ARG A 13 3.65 -7.83 -6.03
C ARG A 13 4.23 -8.65 -7.17
N ALA A 14 4.22 -8.10 -8.38
CA ALA A 14 4.73 -8.80 -9.56
C ALA A 14 6.22 -9.17 -9.45
N THR A 15 7.04 -8.34 -8.79
CA THR A 15 8.51 -8.46 -8.82
C THR A 15 9.17 -8.83 -7.49
N ALA A 16 8.43 -8.81 -6.38
CA ALA A 16 8.99 -8.93 -5.02
C ALA A 16 8.27 -9.98 -4.16
N GLY A 17 7.43 -10.82 -4.77
CA GLY A 17 6.63 -11.82 -4.04
C GLY A 17 5.52 -11.20 -3.18
N GLU A 18 4.92 -12.02 -2.33
CA GLU A 18 3.81 -11.61 -1.46
C GLU A 18 4.32 -10.90 -0.20
N LEU A 19 3.60 -9.87 0.26
CA LEU A 19 3.83 -9.21 1.56
C LEU A 19 2.55 -9.22 2.38
N TRP A 20 2.67 -9.70 3.63
CA TRP A 20 1.57 -9.70 4.58
C TRP A 20 1.65 -8.49 5.50
N ILE A 21 0.57 -7.71 5.56
CA ILE A 21 0.52 -6.50 6.36
C ILE A 21 -0.60 -6.61 7.38
N GLN A 22 -0.26 -6.53 8.67
CA GLN A 22 -1.26 -6.34 9.73
C GLN A 22 -1.86 -4.93 9.63
N VAL A 23 -3.18 -4.86 9.55
CA VAL A 23 -3.97 -3.64 9.36
C VAL A 23 -5.21 -3.63 10.26
N THR A 24 -5.91 -2.51 10.23
CA THR A 24 -7.25 -2.31 10.79
C THR A 24 -8.16 -1.72 9.72
N SER A 25 -9.48 -1.73 9.93
CA SER A 25 -10.43 -1.10 8.99
C SER A 25 -10.15 0.41 8.79
N LYS A 26 -9.50 1.05 9.77
CA LYS A 26 -9.11 2.47 9.75
C LYS A 26 -7.74 2.74 9.14
N THR A 27 -6.98 1.70 8.78
CA THR A 27 -5.67 1.86 8.13
C THR A 27 -5.87 2.55 6.78
N THR A 28 -5.05 3.57 6.51
CA THR A 28 -5.14 4.34 5.26
C THR A 28 -4.34 3.67 4.14
N ILE A 29 -4.66 4.02 2.89
CA ILE A 29 -3.88 3.59 1.73
C ILE A 29 -2.44 4.09 1.81
N LEU A 30 -2.22 5.31 2.31
CA LEU A 30 -0.87 5.85 2.51
C LEU A 30 -0.04 4.99 3.47
N ASP A 31 -0.64 4.50 4.56
CA ASP A 31 0.04 3.63 5.52
C ASP A 31 0.46 2.30 4.88
N ILE A 32 -0.38 1.73 4.02
CA ILE A 32 -0.07 0.50 3.27
C ILE A 32 1.10 0.75 2.31
N LYS A 33 1.06 1.83 1.53
CA LYS A 33 2.14 2.21 0.61
C LYS A 33 3.46 2.42 1.35
N ARG A 34 3.44 3.04 2.53
CA ARG A 34 4.62 3.22 3.39
C ARG A 34 5.21 1.89 3.83
N LYS A 35 4.40 0.95 4.30
CA LYS A 35 4.88 -0.39 4.70
C LYS A 35 5.50 -1.17 3.53
N ILE A 36 4.92 -1.07 2.33
CA ILE A 36 5.49 -1.66 1.11
C ILE A 36 6.86 -1.03 0.79
N PHE A 37 6.98 0.29 0.94
CA PHE A 37 8.24 1.02 0.76
C PHE A 37 9.30 0.58 1.78
N GLU A 38 8.94 0.50 3.06
CA GLU A 38 9.82 0.11 4.16
C GLU A 38 10.32 -1.34 4.03
N ASP A 39 9.51 -2.25 3.47
CA ASP A 39 9.90 -3.63 3.17
C ASP A 39 10.96 -3.73 2.05
N GLY A 40 11.30 -2.62 1.39
CA GLY A 40 12.32 -2.60 0.33
C GLY A 40 11.85 -3.17 -1.00
N ALA A 41 10.54 -3.34 -1.17
CA ALA A 41 9.90 -4.00 -2.29
C ALA A 41 9.76 -3.17 -3.57
N ILE A 42 10.48 -2.05 -3.63
CA ILE A 42 10.53 -1.18 -4.79
C ILE A 42 11.48 -1.83 -5.81
N PRO A 43 11.08 -2.01 -7.07
CA PRO A 43 11.94 -2.59 -8.10
C PRO A 43 13.32 -1.93 -8.12
N PRO A 44 14.40 -2.68 -8.37
CA PRO A 44 15.76 -2.15 -8.35
C PRO A 44 16.01 -1.01 -9.34
N TYR A 45 15.23 -0.90 -10.42
CA TYR A 45 15.27 0.27 -11.32
C TYR A 45 14.63 1.53 -10.72
N SER A 46 13.68 1.36 -9.78
CA SER A 46 12.96 2.41 -9.05
C SER A 46 13.67 2.83 -7.74
N GLN A 47 14.79 2.18 -7.38
CA GLN A 47 15.62 2.52 -6.21
C GLN A 47 16.39 3.86 -6.33
N ARG A 48 16.48 4.44 -7.54
CA ARG A 48 17.16 5.75 -7.75
C ARG A 48 16.54 6.91 -6.97
N PHE A 49 15.32 6.77 -6.45
CA PHE A 49 14.62 7.82 -5.69
C PHE A 49 14.75 7.71 -4.16
N ALA A 50 15.25 6.60 -3.61
CA ALA A 50 15.43 6.47 -2.16
C ALA A 50 16.45 7.47 -1.59
N LEU A 51 17.40 7.93 -2.42
CA LEU A 51 18.37 8.98 -2.07
C LEU A 51 17.80 10.41 -2.14
N TYR A 52 16.60 10.62 -2.71
CA TYR A 52 16.00 11.94 -2.91
C TYR A 52 14.94 12.31 -1.85
N GLN A 53 14.73 11.49 -0.82
CA GLN A 53 13.70 11.69 0.21
C GLN A 53 14.13 12.54 1.43
N ARG A 54 15.21 13.32 1.33
CA ARG A 54 15.63 14.21 2.44
C ARG A 54 14.84 15.53 2.52
N SER A 55 13.88 15.77 1.63
CA SER A 55 13.06 16.99 1.65
C SER A 55 11.57 16.65 1.73
N HIS A 56 11.02 16.84 2.93
CA HIS A 56 9.61 16.80 3.27
C HIS A 56 8.72 17.41 2.18
N THR A 57 7.62 16.72 1.84
CA THR A 57 6.24 17.23 1.55
C THR A 57 5.52 16.57 0.38
N LYS A 58 6.17 15.79 -0.47
CA LYS A 58 5.46 14.91 -1.41
C LYS A 58 6.24 13.62 -1.57
N ILE A 59 5.73 12.54 -0.99
CA ILE A 59 5.92 11.25 -1.66
C ILE A 59 5.25 11.49 -3.02
N LYS A 60 6.03 11.73 -4.08
CA LYS A 60 5.48 11.71 -5.44
C LYS A 60 5.04 10.26 -5.68
N SER A 61 3.83 9.95 -5.20
CA SER A 61 3.13 8.67 -5.35
C SER A 61 2.83 8.35 -6.81
N ASP A 62 3.17 9.26 -7.73
CA ASP A 62 3.05 9.07 -9.19
C ASP A 62 4.02 8.04 -9.77
N TYR A 63 5.06 7.64 -9.04
CA TYR A 63 6.06 6.74 -9.62
C TYR A 63 5.80 5.26 -9.29
N PHE A 64 4.95 4.70 -10.16
CA PHE A 64 5.03 3.38 -10.80
C PHE A 64 4.36 2.18 -10.12
N HIS A 65 3.60 2.32 -9.03
CA HIS A 65 2.83 1.18 -8.53
C HIS A 65 1.38 1.50 -8.18
N ARG A 66 0.46 0.78 -8.80
CA ARG A 66 -0.98 0.87 -8.57
C ARG A 66 -1.44 -0.25 -7.66
N LEU A 67 -2.10 0.10 -6.56
CA LEU A 67 -2.80 -0.88 -5.73
C LEU A 67 -4.22 -1.06 -6.29
N ILE A 68 -4.61 -2.31 -6.52
CA ILE A 68 -5.90 -2.67 -7.09
C ILE A 68 -6.55 -3.73 -6.23
N TRP A 69 -7.82 -3.51 -5.92
CA TRP A 69 -8.67 -4.45 -5.21
C TRP A 69 -10.07 -4.43 -5.83
N ASP A 70 -10.63 -5.61 -6.13
CA ASP A 70 -11.93 -5.77 -6.78
C ASP A 70 -12.13 -4.94 -8.08
N GLY A 71 -11.04 -4.73 -8.83
CA GLY A 71 -11.03 -3.89 -10.03
C GLY A 71 -11.01 -2.39 -9.77
N GLU A 72 -11.10 -1.97 -8.51
CA GLU A 72 -10.96 -0.57 -8.07
C GLU A 72 -9.50 -0.24 -7.78
N VAL A 73 -9.09 0.96 -8.21
CA VAL A 73 -7.78 1.50 -7.93
C VAL A 73 -7.81 2.20 -6.57
N LEU A 74 -6.93 1.77 -5.67
CA LEU A 74 -6.78 2.39 -4.35
C LEU A 74 -5.81 3.59 -4.43
N ASP A 75 -6.24 4.69 -5.07
CA ASP A 75 -5.40 5.87 -5.29
C ASP A 75 -5.56 6.98 -4.25
N ASN A 76 -6.67 7.03 -3.52
CA ASN A 76 -6.89 8.02 -2.47
C ASN A 76 -6.09 7.66 -1.21
N ASP A 77 -4.96 8.33 -1.03
CA ASP A 77 -4.04 8.15 0.10
C ASP A 77 -4.70 8.36 1.48
N ASN A 78 -5.73 9.20 1.58
CA ASN A 78 -6.44 9.48 2.82
C ASN A 78 -7.62 8.54 3.08
N ALA A 79 -8.02 7.74 2.08
CA ALA A 79 -9.09 6.77 2.23
C ALA A 79 -8.64 5.60 3.13
N THR A 80 -9.58 5.08 3.92
CA THR A 80 -9.35 3.91 4.77
C THR A 80 -9.73 2.63 4.04
N LEU A 81 -9.23 1.49 4.50
CA LEU A 81 -9.68 0.19 4.00
C LEU A 81 -11.21 0.03 4.08
N GLU A 82 -11.81 0.48 5.19
CA GLU A 82 -13.27 0.49 5.36
C GLU A 82 -14.01 1.31 4.31
N SER A 83 -13.44 2.43 3.86
CA SER A 83 -14.09 3.26 2.82
C SER A 83 -14.15 2.59 1.46
N TYR A 84 -13.27 1.61 1.22
CA TYR A 84 -13.34 0.71 0.07
C TYR A 84 -14.11 -0.59 0.39
N GLY A 85 -14.69 -0.75 1.59
CA GLY A 85 -15.39 -1.97 1.99
C GLY A 85 -14.46 -3.12 2.42
N ILE A 86 -13.16 -2.86 2.59
CA ILE A 86 -12.18 -3.84 3.06
C ILE A 86 -12.18 -3.87 4.58
N THR A 87 -12.86 -4.86 5.15
CA THR A 87 -12.98 -5.05 6.62
C THR A 87 -12.47 -6.40 7.11
N THR A 88 -11.94 -7.22 6.20
CA THR A 88 -11.47 -8.58 6.44
C THR A 88 -10.21 -8.83 5.60
N GLU A 89 -9.61 -10.01 5.80
CA GLU A 89 -8.47 -10.45 5.00
C GLU A 89 -8.81 -10.53 3.50
N VAL A 90 -7.96 -9.87 2.70
CA VAL A 90 -8.10 -9.77 1.23
C VAL A 90 -6.73 -9.74 0.55
N ASP A 91 -6.75 -10.05 -0.75
CA ASP A 91 -5.63 -9.87 -1.65
C ASP A 91 -5.71 -8.50 -2.34
N ILE A 92 -4.64 -7.71 -2.23
CA ILE A 92 -4.48 -6.46 -2.97
C ILE A 92 -3.36 -6.66 -3.99
N TYR A 93 -3.66 -6.41 -5.25
CA TYR A 93 -2.69 -6.53 -6.34
C TYR A 93 -1.91 -5.24 -6.50
N MET A 94 -0.60 -5.36 -6.68
CA MET A 94 0.29 -4.25 -6.98
C MET A 94 0.81 -4.39 -8.41
N GLU A 95 0.35 -3.49 -9.28
CA GLU A 95 0.82 -3.42 -10.66
C GLU A 95 1.95 -2.41 -10.80
N SER A 96 2.98 -2.74 -11.57
CA SER A 96 3.96 -1.75 -12.04
C SER A 96 3.40 -1.02 -13.26
N ILE A 97 3.35 0.31 -13.22
CA ILE A 97 3.01 1.16 -14.38
C ILE A 97 4.30 1.71 -15.00
#